data_AF-A0A442FQ57-F1
#
_entry.id   AF-A0A442FQ57-F1
#
_cell.length_a   1.000
_cell.length_b   1.000
_cell.length_c   1.000
_cell.angle_alpha   90.00
_cell.angle_beta   90.00
_cell.angle_gamma   90.00
#
_symmetry.space_group_name_H-M   'P 1'
#
loop_
_entity.id
_entity.type
_entity.pdbx_description
1 polymer ?
#
loop_
_entity_poly.entity_id
_entity_poly.type
_entity_poly.pdbx_seq_one_letter_code
_entity_poly.pdbx_strand_id
1 'polypeptide(L)'
;MASKAVVGRTMAGVALCAALAAFAGAARAEQPPKLPELSPTGADVCFGRIYDAAHLKAHPHQKVARIFFFYGHDPVSRPNEEPPANQDTSYNGFLTTTVRGAKKPDWAAGWCNKEDPSDKASGIRCGMDCDRTLASVKVDDKGRLMLSNVQPDVYLDAGAEEDLGKAEYNRQALGSEDDNFKLDPMPAETCKTEFSRIDPIDPALGDPLRVRLKPDQPFCFGRDYDDAHLKTHPNQLTQSIRVFRGPVELASFAAGGDAATWPDGADIAVSVTTRQKGKTVTQTYSCQGEADQWRCSASSKMSDFSCDISQKEIFLKRGPNGTMMLANPNSAVAVVDLCSKAADGKTKSDDKVYRLQPMPQSACAP
;
A
#
# COMPACT_ATOMS: atom_id res chain seq x y z
N MET A 1 56.90 19.64 61.82
CA MET A 1 57.61 19.77 60.54
C MET A 1 57.15 18.64 59.61
N ALA A 2 56.76 19.00 58.39
CA ALA A 2 56.58 18.19 57.17
C ALA A 2 55.71 16.91 57.19
N SER A 3 54.48 17.10 56.69
CA SER A 3 53.82 16.44 55.54
C SER A 3 53.85 14.93 55.27
N LYS A 4 52.71 14.54 54.64
CA LYS A 4 52.41 13.38 53.76
C LYS A 4 51.80 12.19 54.50
N ALA A 5 50.88 11.40 53.95
CA ALA A 5 50.04 11.43 52.76
C ALA A 5 49.13 10.18 52.88
N VAL A 6 47.87 10.31 52.43
CA VAL A 6 46.93 9.30 51.87
C VAL A 6 46.79 7.91 52.53
N VAL A 7 45.52 7.45 52.58
CA VAL A 7 44.98 6.08 52.41
C VAL A 7 44.28 5.51 53.66
N GLY A 8 43.03 5.10 53.47
CA GLY A 8 42.30 4.11 54.28
C GLY A 8 40.87 4.56 54.58
N ARG A 9 39.84 3.98 53.91
CA ARG A 9 39.07 2.80 54.37
C ARG A 9 38.31 3.08 55.69
N THR A 10 37.04 2.79 55.93
CA THR A 10 35.92 2.14 55.23
C THR A 10 34.75 2.24 56.22
N MET A 11 33.52 2.19 55.70
CA MET A 11 32.29 1.71 56.37
C MET A 11 31.77 2.44 57.62
N ALA A 12 30.61 3.07 57.45
CA ALA A 12 29.48 2.91 58.37
C ALA A 12 28.20 2.95 57.53
N GLY A 13 27.50 1.82 57.47
CA GLY A 13 26.14 1.77 56.91
C GLY A 13 25.12 2.27 57.92
N VAL A 14 23.89 2.52 57.44
CA VAL A 14 22.64 1.88 57.91
C VAL A 14 21.48 2.48 57.11
N ALA A 15 20.76 1.57 56.46
CA ALA A 15 19.33 1.53 56.15
C ALA A 15 18.57 2.82 55.75
N LEU A 16 18.00 2.80 54.54
CA LEU A 16 16.59 3.18 54.39
C LEU A 16 15.90 2.34 53.31
N CYS A 17 14.68 1.94 53.67
CA CYS A 17 13.82 1.00 52.98
C CYS A 17 13.25 1.55 51.66
N ALA A 18 13.10 0.63 50.71
CA ALA A 18 11.94 0.35 49.87
C ALA A 18 11.13 1.50 49.21
N ALA A 19 10.83 1.22 47.94
CA ALA A 19 9.70 1.68 47.13
C ALA A 19 9.85 3.01 46.37
N LEU A 20 10.32 2.90 45.13
CA LEU A 20 9.92 3.75 44.00
C LEU A 20 10.17 2.96 42.69
N ALA A 21 9.47 1.83 42.56
CA ALA A 21 9.25 1.18 41.27
C ALA A 21 7.75 1.34 40.97
N ALA A 22 7.39 2.49 40.39
CA ALA A 22 6.02 2.76 40.00
C ALA A 22 6.00 3.77 38.84
N PHE A 23 5.64 3.25 37.66
CA PHE A 23 5.08 3.96 36.51
C PHE A 23 5.99 4.95 35.76
N ALA A 24 7.01 4.43 35.08
CA ALA A 24 7.36 4.93 33.75
C ALA A 24 6.44 4.26 32.72
N GLY A 25 5.13 4.51 32.84
CA GLY A 25 4.22 4.32 31.71
C GLY A 25 4.54 5.45 30.75
N ALA A 26 5.25 5.14 29.67
CA ALA A 26 5.33 6.03 28.52
C ALA A 26 3.90 6.17 27.98
N ALA A 27 3.17 7.17 28.50
CA ALA A 27 2.02 7.71 27.82
C ALA A 27 2.59 8.31 26.53
N ARG A 28 2.52 7.54 25.43
CA ARG A 28 2.52 8.15 24.12
C ARG A 28 1.34 9.11 24.16
N ALA A 29 1.64 10.40 24.12
CA ALA A 29 0.61 11.41 23.90
C ALA A 29 -0.03 11.04 22.56
N GLU A 30 -1.19 10.40 22.60
CA GLU A 30 -2.07 10.27 21.44
C GLU A 30 -2.25 11.70 20.93
N GLN A 31 -1.78 11.96 19.71
CA GLN A 31 -1.98 13.27 19.10
C GLN A 31 -3.50 13.52 19.10
N PRO A 32 -3.95 14.71 19.52
CA PRO A 32 -5.37 15.02 19.47
C PRO A 32 -5.88 14.83 18.03
N PRO A 33 -7.13 14.37 17.84
CA PRO A 33 -7.71 14.21 16.51
C PRO A 33 -7.52 15.50 15.70
N LYS A 34 -7.04 15.39 14.45
CA LYS A 34 -6.74 16.58 13.62
C LYS A 34 -7.98 17.46 13.38
N LEU A 35 -9.18 16.87 13.36
CA LEU A 35 -10.46 17.56 13.21
C LEU A 35 -11.54 16.90 14.10
N PRO A 36 -11.61 17.24 15.40
CA PRO A 36 -12.54 16.61 16.34
C PRO A 36 -14.02 16.89 16.00
N GLU A 37 -14.32 17.92 15.21
CA GLU A 37 -15.68 18.20 14.73
C GLU A 37 -16.18 17.14 13.74
N LEU A 38 -15.27 16.54 12.96
CA LEU A 38 -15.58 15.42 12.07
C LEU A 38 -15.44 14.09 12.78
N SER A 39 -14.35 13.91 13.53
CA SER A 39 -14.04 12.67 14.26
C SER A 39 -13.62 12.97 15.70
N PRO A 40 -14.58 13.01 16.65
CA PRO A 40 -14.32 13.32 18.05
C PRO A 40 -13.34 12.35 18.73
N THR A 41 -13.29 11.11 18.26
CA THR A 41 -12.45 10.04 18.82
C THR A 41 -11.23 9.72 17.95
N GLY A 42 -11.05 10.39 16.81
CA GLY A 42 -10.02 10.05 15.82
C GLY A 42 -10.34 8.79 14.99
N ALA A 43 -11.48 8.15 15.19
CA ALA A 43 -11.93 7.01 14.39
C ALA A 43 -12.37 7.43 12.97
N ASP A 44 -12.38 6.47 12.05
CA ASP A 44 -12.96 6.64 10.72
C ASP A 44 -14.46 7.03 10.82
N VAL A 45 -14.87 8.04 10.04
CA VAL A 45 -16.25 8.50 9.97
C VAL A 45 -16.77 8.52 8.53
N CYS A 46 -18.06 8.21 8.39
CA CYS A 46 -18.74 8.16 7.10
C CYS A 46 -19.99 9.03 7.14
N PHE A 47 -20.18 9.81 6.08
CA PHE A 47 -21.39 10.55 5.80
C PHE A 47 -21.85 10.21 4.39
N GLY A 48 -23.16 10.02 4.19
CA GLY A 48 -23.65 9.65 2.88
C GLY A 48 -25.08 10.05 2.60
N ARG A 49 -25.43 9.96 1.33
CA ARG A 49 -26.80 10.09 0.86
C ARG A 49 -27.03 9.31 -0.42
N ILE A 50 -28.20 8.68 -0.49
CA ILE A 50 -28.69 7.97 -1.67
C ILE A 50 -29.99 8.64 -2.09
N TYR A 51 -30.04 9.06 -3.34
CA TYR A 51 -31.22 9.69 -3.93
C TYR A 51 -32.05 8.64 -4.67
N ASP A 52 -33.34 8.62 -4.39
CA ASP A 52 -34.27 7.73 -5.09
C ASP A 52 -34.67 8.27 -6.48
N ALA A 53 -35.38 7.44 -7.23
CA ALA A 53 -35.82 7.82 -8.58
C ALA A 53 -36.79 9.01 -8.59
N ALA A 54 -37.56 9.24 -7.52
CA ALA A 54 -38.52 10.33 -7.46
C ALA A 54 -37.81 11.68 -7.26
N HIS A 55 -36.83 11.74 -6.35
CA HIS A 55 -35.94 12.87 -6.16
C HIS A 55 -35.21 13.19 -7.45
N LEU A 56 -34.58 12.18 -8.04
CA LEU A 56 -33.81 12.35 -9.27
C LEU A 56 -34.70 12.83 -10.44
N LYS A 57 -35.95 12.39 -10.52
CA LYS A 57 -36.92 12.90 -11.51
C LYS A 57 -37.28 14.38 -11.28
N ALA A 58 -37.37 14.81 -10.02
CA ALA A 58 -37.65 16.20 -9.67
C ALA A 58 -36.45 17.14 -9.88
N HIS A 59 -35.25 16.58 -9.93
CA HIS A 59 -33.96 17.27 -10.05
C HIS A 59 -33.25 16.90 -11.35
N PRO A 60 -33.72 17.34 -12.54
CA PRO A 60 -33.23 16.84 -13.82
C PRO A 60 -31.76 17.19 -14.10
N HIS A 61 -31.20 18.22 -13.45
CA HIS A 61 -29.81 18.61 -13.63
C HIS A 61 -28.86 18.02 -12.58
N GLN A 62 -29.37 17.27 -11.60
CA GLN A 62 -28.54 16.55 -10.62
C GLN A 62 -28.08 15.21 -11.24
N LYS A 63 -26.79 15.01 -11.54
CA LYS A 63 -26.32 13.71 -12.07
C LYS A 63 -26.02 12.72 -10.94
N VAL A 64 -25.63 13.20 -9.76
CA VAL A 64 -25.25 12.35 -8.63
C VAL A 64 -26.48 11.65 -8.05
N ALA A 65 -26.46 10.31 -8.06
CA ALA A 65 -27.50 9.46 -7.46
C ALA A 65 -27.08 8.95 -6.06
N ARG A 66 -25.78 8.82 -5.83
CA ARG A 66 -25.20 8.39 -4.55
C ARG A 66 -23.99 9.24 -4.26
N ILE A 67 -23.82 9.69 -3.02
CA ILE A 67 -22.66 10.48 -2.59
C ILE A 67 -22.26 10.07 -1.18
N PHE A 68 -20.95 9.92 -0.98
CA PHE A 68 -20.38 9.57 0.31
C PHE A 68 -19.10 10.37 0.54
N PHE A 69 -18.96 10.91 1.74
CA PHE A 69 -17.75 11.55 2.23
C PHE A 69 -17.21 10.74 3.41
N PHE A 70 -15.94 10.37 3.34
CA PHE A 70 -15.24 9.60 4.35
C PHE A 70 -14.07 10.41 4.88
N TYR A 71 -13.94 10.47 6.20
CA TYR A 71 -12.81 11.11 6.88
C TYR A 71 -12.14 10.09 7.79
N GLY A 72 -10.84 9.88 7.60
CA GLY A 72 -10.09 8.83 8.27
C GLY A 72 -9.01 8.23 7.37
N HIS A 73 -8.73 6.94 7.57
CA HIS A 73 -7.71 6.19 6.84
C HIS A 73 -8.16 5.87 5.41
N ASP A 74 -7.23 5.79 4.46
CA ASP A 74 -7.55 5.57 3.04
C ASP A 74 -8.53 4.40 2.81
N PRO A 75 -9.79 4.66 2.38
CA PRO A 75 -10.80 3.63 2.14
C PRO A 75 -10.70 3.05 0.73
N VAL A 76 -9.81 3.57 -0.11
CA VAL A 76 -9.67 3.24 -1.54
C VAL A 76 -8.45 2.37 -1.78
N SER A 77 -7.33 2.72 -1.16
CA SER A 77 -6.14 1.89 -1.17
C SER A 77 -6.54 0.50 -0.73
N ARG A 78 -6.50 -0.42 -1.69
CA ARG A 78 -6.75 -1.84 -1.48
C ARG A 78 -5.84 -2.32 -0.35
N PRO A 79 -6.06 -3.54 0.18
CA PRO A 79 -4.96 -4.31 0.71
C PRO A 79 -3.86 -4.35 -0.37
N ASN A 80 -2.91 -3.44 -0.21
CA ASN A 80 -1.80 -3.18 -1.08
C ASN A 80 -0.55 -3.75 -0.40
N GLU A 81 0.56 -3.81 -1.13
CA GLU A 81 1.81 -4.32 -0.62
C GLU A 81 2.64 -3.25 0.10
N GLU A 82 2.17 -2.00 0.13
CA GLU A 82 2.88 -0.88 0.76
C GLU A 82 2.93 -1.03 2.29
N PRO A 83 3.99 -0.50 2.93
CA PRO A 83 4.16 -0.65 4.36
C PRO A 83 3.04 -0.01 5.18
N PRO A 84 2.63 -0.63 6.32
CA PRO A 84 1.65 -0.04 7.22
C PRO A 84 2.03 1.37 7.70
N ALA A 85 3.32 1.60 7.97
CA ALA A 85 3.81 2.91 8.40
C ALA A 85 3.53 4.05 7.41
N ASN A 86 3.31 3.73 6.13
CA ASN A 86 3.04 4.71 5.09
C ASN A 86 1.53 4.91 4.82
N GLN A 87 0.67 4.02 5.34
CA GLN A 87 -0.78 4.02 5.08
C GLN A 87 -1.50 5.21 5.75
N ASP A 88 -0.92 5.78 6.80
CA ASP A 88 -1.53 6.88 7.58
C ASP A 88 -0.96 8.26 7.21
N THR A 89 -0.08 8.33 6.19
CA THR A 89 0.67 9.56 5.85
C THR A 89 0.09 10.35 4.69
N SER A 90 -0.92 9.82 4.00
CA SER A 90 -1.59 10.46 2.86
C SER A 90 -2.93 11.11 3.26
N TYR A 91 -3.71 11.53 2.26
CA TYR A 91 -5.03 12.17 2.36
C TYR A 91 -5.90 11.70 3.53
N ASN A 92 -6.69 12.62 4.11
CA ASN A 92 -7.57 12.32 5.24
C ASN A 92 -9.06 12.55 4.94
N GLY A 93 -9.39 13.04 3.75
CA GLY A 93 -10.77 13.21 3.27
C GLY A 93 -10.95 12.60 1.89
N PHE A 94 -12.02 11.83 1.72
CA PHE A 94 -12.30 11.07 0.51
C PHE A 94 -13.75 11.29 0.10
N LEU A 95 -13.95 11.66 -1.16
CA LEU A 95 -15.27 11.85 -1.76
C LEU A 95 -15.49 10.78 -2.82
N THR A 96 -16.67 10.18 -2.82
CA THR A 96 -17.10 9.33 -3.91
C THR A 96 -18.54 9.62 -4.31
N THR A 97 -18.81 9.59 -5.61
CA THR A 97 -20.17 9.71 -6.14
C THR A 97 -20.45 8.63 -7.18
N THR A 98 -21.68 8.16 -7.23
CA THR A 98 -22.20 7.38 -8.36
C THR A 98 -23.24 8.22 -9.08
N VAL A 99 -22.97 8.58 -10.35
CA VAL A 99 -23.95 9.27 -11.19
C VAL A 99 -25.03 8.30 -11.71
N ARG A 100 -26.17 8.84 -12.13
CA ARG A 100 -27.29 8.06 -12.68
C ARG A 100 -26.84 7.13 -13.81
N GLY A 101 -27.17 5.85 -13.68
CA GLY A 101 -26.82 4.83 -14.69
C GLY A 101 -25.39 4.33 -14.64
N ALA A 102 -24.50 4.92 -13.83
CA ALA A 102 -23.15 4.42 -13.64
C ALA A 102 -23.15 3.15 -12.77
N LYS A 103 -22.33 2.16 -13.16
CA LYS A 103 -22.15 0.90 -12.41
C LYS A 103 -21.15 1.06 -11.26
N LYS A 104 -20.12 1.86 -11.51
CA LYS A 104 -19.01 2.14 -10.60
C LYS A 104 -19.07 3.60 -10.18
N PRO A 105 -18.69 3.93 -8.94
CA PRO A 105 -18.51 5.31 -8.55
C PRO A 105 -17.15 5.85 -9.04
N ASP A 106 -17.08 7.18 -9.11
CA ASP A 106 -15.83 7.94 -9.22
C ASP A 106 -15.42 8.43 -7.83
N TRP A 107 -14.14 8.76 -7.67
CA TRP A 107 -13.61 9.21 -6.38
C TRP A 107 -12.49 10.21 -6.50
N ALA A 108 -12.31 10.99 -5.44
CA ALA A 108 -11.19 11.91 -5.25
C ALA A 108 -10.84 11.96 -3.76
N ALA A 109 -9.60 12.35 -3.45
CA ALA A 109 -9.12 12.50 -2.08
C ALA A 109 -8.40 13.83 -1.90
N GLY A 110 -8.30 14.25 -0.64
CA GLY A 110 -7.75 15.55 -0.29
C GLY A 110 -7.35 15.66 1.18
N TRP A 111 -6.70 16.77 1.49
CA TRP A 111 -6.34 17.17 2.85
C TRP A 111 -7.37 18.14 3.40
N CYS A 112 -8.17 17.67 4.35
CA CYS A 112 -9.09 18.46 5.13
C CYS A 112 -8.38 19.09 6.33
N ASN A 113 -8.49 20.41 6.42
CA ASN A 113 -7.98 21.21 7.53
C ASN A 113 -8.97 22.34 7.84
N LYS A 114 -8.89 22.91 9.05
CA LYS A 114 -9.59 24.17 9.34
C LYS A 114 -9.02 25.29 8.49
N GLU A 115 -9.90 26.17 8.00
CA GLU A 115 -9.48 27.39 7.30
C GLU A 115 -8.72 28.33 8.23
N ASP A 116 -9.16 28.43 9.49
CA ASP A 116 -8.41 29.07 10.56
C ASP A 116 -8.27 28.10 11.74
N PRO A 117 -7.09 27.49 11.95
CA PRO A 117 -6.86 26.55 13.06
C PRO A 117 -7.07 27.16 14.45
N SER A 118 -6.99 28.49 14.59
CA SER A 118 -7.16 29.19 15.85
C SER A 118 -8.61 29.48 16.21
N ASP A 119 -9.50 29.50 15.20
CA ASP A 119 -10.93 29.68 15.39
C ASP A 119 -11.65 28.32 15.41
N LYS A 120 -12.37 28.05 16.51
CA LYS A 120 -13.17 26.83 16.63
C LYS A 120 -14.38 26.82 15.69
N ALA A 121 -14.87 27.98 15.29
CA ALA A 121 -16.02 28.13 14.42
C ALA A 121 -15.65 28.17 12.93
N SER A 122 -14.36 28.18 12.57
CA SER A 122 -13.92 28.21 11.19
C SER A 122 -14.39 26.97 10.42
N GLY A 123 -14.67 27.17 9.13
CA GLY A 123 -15.02 26.08 8.23
C GLY A 123 -13.85 25.10 8.05
N ILE A 124 -14.17 23.90 7.59
CA ILE A 124 -13.16 22.92 7.18
C ILE A 124 -13.10 22.93 5.67
N ARG A 125 -11.91 23.09 5.11
CA ARG A 125 -11.65 23.00 3.67
C ARG A 125 -10.81 21.78 3.37
N CYS A 126 -11.27 21.02 2.38
CA CYS A 126 -10.55 19.87 1.84
C CYS A 126 -9.94 20.24 0.49
N GLY A 127 -8.62 20.40 0.46
CA GLY A 127 -7.85 20.69 -0.75
C GLY A 127 -7.36 19.40 -1.43
N MET A 128 -7.13 19.46 -2.73
CA MET A 128 -6.52 18.40 -3.54
C MET A 128 -5.16 18.89 -4.07
N ASP A 129 -4.41 18.00 -4.72
CA ASP A 129 -3.22 18.38 -5.48
C ASP A 129 -3.50 19.53 -6.47
N CYS A 130 -2.46 20.33 -6.73
CA CYS A 130 -2.50 21.50 -7.61
C CYS A 130 -3.49 22.59 -7.17
N ASP A 131 -3.62 22.82 -5.85
CA ASP A 131 -4.49 23.82 -5.22
C ASP A 131 -5.98 23.68 -5.60
N ARG A 132 -6.38 22.50 -6.07
CA ARG A 132 -7.78 22.20 -6.38
C ARG A 132 -8.57 21.98 -5.09
N THR A 133 -9.89 22.07 -5.21
CA THR A 133 -10.79 21.95 -4.06
C THR A 133 -11.61 20.68 -4.19
N LEU A 134 -11.51 19.82 -3.18
CA LEU A 134 -12.38 18.64 -3.06
C LEU A 134 -13.78 19.11 -2.64
N ALA A 135 -13.85 19.82 -1.51
CA ALA A 135 -15.05 20.43 -0.96
C ALA A 135 -14.74 21.32 0.25
N SER A 136 -15.72 22.12 0.65
CA SER A 136 -15.84 22.67 2.01
C SER A 136 -16.82 21.80 2.81
N VAL A 137 -16.49 21.53 4.07
CA VAL A 137 -17.31 20.70 4.96
C VAL A 137 -17.66 21.39 6.27
N LYS A 138 -18.88 21.16 6.74
CA LYS A 138 -19.38 21.63 8.03
C LYS A 138 -20.38 20.64 8.62
N VAL A 139 -20.20 20.28 9.88
CA VAL A 139 -21.18 19.46 10.61
C VAL A 139 -22.25 20.36 11.22
N ASP A 140 -23.52 20.03 11.02
CA ASP A 140 -24.66 20.72 11.64
C ASP A 140 -24.93 20.22 13.07
N ASP A 141 -25.79 20.92 13.82
CA ASP A 141 -26.13 20.56 15.20
C ASP A 141 -26.77 19.17 15.36
N LYS A 142 -27.20 18.55 14.25
CA LYS A 142 -27.77 17.19 14.22
C LYS A 142 -26.73 16.14 13.80
N GLY A 143 -25.46 16.52 13.69
CA GLY A 143 -24.38 15.63 13.28
C GLY A 143 -24.38 15.29 11.79
N ARG A 144 -25.10 16.05 10.95
CA ARG A 144 -25.10 15.85 9.49
C ARG A 144 -24.01 16.70 8.84
N LEU A 145 -23.39 16.16 7.80
CA LEU A 145 -22.36 16.88 7.05
C LEU A 145 -23.01 17.68 5.92
N MET A 146 -22.78 18.99 5.94
CA MET A 146 -22.94 19.84 4.77
C MET A 146 -21.64 19.81 3.97
N LEU A 147 -21.74 19.39 2.71
CA LEU A 147 -20.65 19.31 1.75
C LEU A 147 -20.96 20.31 0.62
N SER A 148 -20.16 21.35 0.49
CA SER A 148 -20.36 22.44 -0.47
C SER A 148 -19.09 22.75 -1.26
N ASN A 149 -19.18 23.62 -2.26
CA ASN A 149 -18.06 23.95 -3.16
C ASN A 149 -17.50 22.71 -3.88
N VAL A 150 -18.34 21.70 -4.12
CA VAL A 150 -17.97 20.56 -4.95
C VAL A 150 -17.94 21.04 -6.39
N GLN A 151 -16.75 21.05 -6.99
CA GLN A 151 -16.61 21.50 -8.38
C GLN A 151 -17.21 20.47 -9.35
N PRO A 152 -17.83 20.90 -10.46
CA PRO A 152 -18.34 19.97 -11.47
C PRO A 152 -17.27 19.01 -12.00
N ASP A 153 -16.02 19.44 -12.05
CA ASP A 153 -14.89 18.67 -12.56
C ASP A 153 -14.04 17.99 -11.48
N VAL A 154 -14.56 17.81 -10.26
CA VAL A 154 -13.82 17.27 -9.10
C VAL A 154 -13.05 15.96 -9.39
N TYR A 155 -13.48 15.16 -10.37
CA TYR A 155 -12.82 13.91 -10.79
C TYR A 155 -12.02 13.99 -12.09
N LEU A 156 -12.01 15.14 -12.77
CA LEU A 156 -11.31 15.34 -14.03
C LEU A 156 -9.94 15.96 -13.79
N ASP A 157 -9.04 15.83 -14.77
CA ASP A 157 -7.73 16.48 -14.73
C ASP A 157 -7.85 18.01 -14.72
N ALA A 158 -6.83 18.68 -14.17
CA ALA A 158 -6.76 20.14 -14.24
C ALA A 158 -6.70 20.60 -15.71
N GLY A 159 -7.58 21.51 -16.12
CA GLY A 159 -7.68 21.97 -17.51
C GLY A 159 -8.60 21.13 -18.41
N ALA A 160 -9.32 20.13 -17.86
CA ALA A 160 -10.16 19.22 -18.64
C ALA A 160 -11.20 19.91 -19.54
N GLU A 161 -11.71 21.10 -19.19
CA GLU A 161 -12.65 21.82 -20.07
C GLU A 161 -12.01 22.21 -21.41
N GLU A 162 -10.75 22.63 -21.38
CA GLU A 162 -9.97 23.01 -22.56
C GLU A 162 -9.55 21.76 -23.36
N ASP A 163 -9.09 20.72 -22.67
CA ASP A 163 -8.54 19.51 -23.30
C ASP A 163 -9.60 18.59 -23.92
N LEU A 164 -10.74 18.41 -23.25
CA LEU A 164 -11.81 17.52 -23.71
C LEU A 164 -12.76 18.21 -24.70
N GLY A 165 -12.80 19.54 -24.67
CA GLY A 165 -13.83 20.33 -25.31
C GLY A 165 -15.20 20.22 -24.62
N LYS A 166 -16.04 21.24 -24.83
CA LYS A 166 -17.29 21.47 -24.10
C LYS A 166 -18.25 20.28 -24.03
N ALA A 167 -18.42 19.54 -25.12
CA ALA A 167 -19.38 18.42 -25.16
C ALA A 167 -18.95 17.26 -24.26
N GLU A 168 -17.67 16.90 -24.31
CA GLU A 168 -17.11 15.80 -23.54
C GLU A 168 -16.91 16.18 -22.08
N TYR A 169 -16.48 17.41 -21.79
CA TYR A 169 -16.49 17.96 -20.43
C TYR A 169 -17.87 17.88 -19.80
N ASN A 170 -18.90 18.39 -20.47
CA ASN A 170 -20.28 18.34 -19.96
C ASN A 170 -20.82 16.92 -19.80
N ARG A 171 -20.27 15.93 -20.53
CA ARG A 171 -20.63 14.52 -20.35
C ARG A 171 -20.09 13.99 -19.02
N GLN A 172 -18.81 14.25 -18.75
CA GLN A 172 -18.09 13.70 -17.59
C GLN A 172 -18.28 14.50 -16.29
N ALA A 173 -18.36 15.82 -16.37
CA ALA A 173 -18.56 16.69 -15.21
C ALA A 173 -19.88 16.39 -14.49
N LEU A 174 -19.91 16.67 -13.18
CA LEU A 174 -21.13 16.64 -12.39
C LEU A 174 -22.15 17.66 -12.91
N GLY A 175 -23.41 17.43 -12.57
CA GLY A 175 -24.51 18.29 -12.96
C GLY A 175 -24.53 19.62 -12.20
N SER A 176 -25.25 20.61 -12.72
CA SER A 176 -25.33 21.95 -12.11
C SER A 176 -26.07 21.98 -10.77
N GLU A 177 -26.75 20.90 -10.39
CA GLU A 177 -27.39 20.72 -9.07
C GLU A 177 -26.56 19.82 -8.14
N ASP A 178 -25.38 19.35 -8.56
CA ASP A 178 -24.52 18.46 -7.77
C ASP A 178 -23.56 19.24 -6.86
N ASP A 179 -24.11 20.10 -6.00
CA ASP A 179 -23.39 20.82 -4.93
C ASP A 179 -24.31 21.03 -3.72
N ASN A 180 -23.75 21.49 -2.59
CA ASN A 180 -24.48 21.76 -1.34
C ASN A 180 -25.22 20.53 -0.80
N PHE A 181 -24.55 19.38 -0.88
CA PHE A 181 -25.07 18.13 -0.39
C PHE A 181 -25.20 18.14 1.12
N LYS A 182 -26.29 17.52 1.57
CA LYS A 182 -26.56 17.28 2.97
C LYS A 182 -26.54 15.78 3.20
N LEU A 183 -25.52 15.33 3.94
CA LEU A 183 -25.19 13.92 4.13
C LEU A 183 -25.49 13.51 5.57
N ASP A 184 -26.12 12.37 5.73
CA ASP A 184 -26.43 11.80 7.04
C ASP A 184 -25.23 10.98 7.55
N PRO A 185 -24.97 10.97 8.87
CA PRO A 185 -23.94 10.10 9.43
C PRO A 185 -24.30 8.63 9.21
N MET A 186 -23.31 7.82 8.87
CA MET A 186 -23.45 6.40 8.58
C MET A 186 -22.31 5.60 9.23
N PRO A 187 -22.47 4.27 9.42
CA PRO A 187 -21.35 3.43 9.82
C PRO A 187 -20.18 3.54 8.84
N ALA A 188 -18.93 3.60 9.33
CA ALA A 188 -17.71 3.70 8.51
C ALA A 188 -17.64 2.65 7.38
N GLU A 189 -18.07 1.41 7.69
CA GLU A 189 -18.13 0.30 6.73
C GLU A 189 -19.05 0.56 5.53
N THR A 190 -20.02 1.48 5.65
CA THR A 190 -20.88 1.88 4.54
C THR A 190 -20.07 2.58 3.45
N CYS A 191 -19.24 3.55 3.84
CA CYS A 191 -18.35 4.24 2.90
C CYS A 191 -17.33 3.26 2.32
N LYS A 192 -16.67 2.44 3.15
CA LYS A 192 -15.71 1.43 2.66
C LYS A 192 -16.33 0.47 1.64
N THR A 193 -17.58 0.08 1.85
CA THR A 193 -18.35 -0.72 0.87
C THR A 193 -18.55 0.04 -0.44
N GLU A 194 -18.88 1.33 -0.40
CA GLU A 194 -19.04 2.15 -1.61
C GLU A 194 -17.73 2.35 -2.36
N PHE A 195 -16.63 2.68 -1.67
CA PHE A 195 -15.30 2.80 -2.28
C PHE A 195 -14.82 1.46 -2.87
N SER A 196 -15.15 0.32 -2.24
CA SER A 196 -14.81 -1.01 -2.79
C SER A 196 -15.45 -1.32 -4.15
N ARG A 197 -16.48 -0.56 -4.57
CA ARG A 197 -17.14 -0.71 -5.88
C ARG A 197 -16.33 -0.12 -7.05
N ILE A 198 -15.35 0.75 -6.77
CA ILE A 198 -14.50 1.41 -7.79
C ILE A 198 -13.70 0.35 -8.55
N ASP A 199 -12.95 -0.45 -7.79
CA ASP A 199 -12.17 -1.55 -8.32
C ASP A 199 -12.26 -2.76 -7.37
N PRO A 200 -13.31 -3.60 -7.52
CA PRO A 200 -13.57 -4.73 -6.63
C PRO A 200 -12.34 -5.65 -6.51
N ILE A 201 -12.00 -6.00 -5.27
CA ILE A 201 -10.92 -6.96 -5.01
C ILE A 201 -11.41 -8.35 -5.42
N ASP A 202 -10.62 -9.07 -6.20
CA ASP A 202 -10.86 -10.49 -6.44
C ASP A 202 -10.60 -11.27 -5.13
N PRO A 203 -11.64 -11.79 -4.46
CA PRO A 203 -11.47 -12.46 -3.17
C PRO A 203 -10.59 -13.71 -3.28
N ALA A 204 -10.43 -14.29 -4.48
CA ALA A 204 -9.58 -15.45 -4.69
C ALA A 204 -8.09 -15.13 -4.42
N LEU A 205 -7.67 -13.87 -4.56
CA LEU A 205 -6.29 -13.43 -4.33
C LEU A 205 -5.88 -13.48 -2.85
N GLY A 206 -6.84 -13.38 -1.93
CA GLY A 206 -6.60 -13.30 -0.49
C GLY A 206 -5.83 -12.06 -0.06
N ASP A 207 -5.24 -12.12 1.14
CA ASP A 207 -4.47 -11.03 1.74
C ASP A 207 -3.20 -10.69 0.93
N PRO A 208 -2.67 -9.46 1.06
CA PRO A 208 -1.38 -9.06 0.50
C PRO A 208 -0.23 -9.98 0.91
N LEU A 209 0.80 -10.08 0.07
CA LEU A 209 2.02 -10.83 0.40
C LEU A 209 2.67 -10.30 1.68
N ARG A 210 2.69 -8.98 1.93
CA ARG A 210 3.20 -8.39 3.18
C ARG A 210 2.47 -8.86 4.44
N VAL A 211 1.21 -9.28 4.33
CA VAL A 211 0.43 -9.81 5.45
C VAL A 211 0.69 -11.30 5.59
N ARG A 212 0.72 -12.03 4.46
CA ARG A 212 0.92 -13.48 4.41
C ARG A 212 2.34 -13.92 4.80
N LEU A 213 3.33 -13.09 4.49
CA LEU A 213 4.75 -13.32 4.76
C LEU A 213 5.20 -12.40 5.90
N LYS A 214 6.10 -12.90 6.76
CA LYS A 214 6.60 -12.17 7.94
C LYS A 214 8.09 -11.86 7.81
N PRO A 215 8.56 -10.72 8.35
CA PRO A 215 9.95 -10.29 8.23
C PRO A 215 10.96 -11.31 8.82
N ASP A 216 10.55 -12.03 9.85
CA ASP A 216 11.36 -12.96 10.64
C ASP A 216 11.11 -14.44 10.29
N GLN A 217 10.28 -14.72 9.28
CA GLN A 217 9.93 -16.09 8.90
C GLN A 217 10.44 -16.46 7.51
N PRO A 218 11.00 -17.68 7.35
CA PRO A 218 11.39 -18.16 6.04
C PRO A 218 10.15 -18.52 5.21
N PHE A 219 10.25 -18.38 3.88
CA PHE A 219 9.23 -18.86 2.95
C PHE A 219 9.88 -19.50 1.72
N CYS A 220 9.14 -20.39 1.06
CA CYS A 220 9.58 -21.08 -0.15
C CYS A 220 8.39 -21.20 -1.09
N PHE A 221 8.53 -20.66 -2.29
CA PHE A 221 7.60 -20.80 -3.40
C PHE A 221 8.33 -21.35 -4.61
N GLY A 222 7.69 -22.24 -5.36
CA GLY A 222 8.35 -22.81 -6.52
C GLY A 222 7.42 -23.47 -7.50
N ARG A 223 8.02 -23.90 -8.61
CA ARG A 223 7.39 -24.74 -9.60
C ARG A 223 8.42 -25.62 -10.28
N ASP A 224 8.03 -26.86 -10.51
CA ASP A 224 8.76 -27.82 -11.33
C ASP A 224 7.96 -28.12 -12.59
N TYR A 225 8.68 -28.27 -13.69
CA TYR A 225 8.12 -28.62 -14.99
C TYR A 225 8.66 -29.99 -15.39
N ASP A 226 7.74 -30.93 -15.61
CA ASP A 226 8.08 -32.28 -16.01
C ASP A 226 8.42 -32.36 -17.51
N ASP A 227 8.93 -33.52 -17.92
CA ASP A 227 9.30 -33.77 -19.31
C ASP A 227 8.11 -33.66 -20.27
N ALA A 228 6.89 -33.96 -19.82
CA ALA A 228 5.69 -33.88 -20.65
C ALA A 228 5.35 -32.41 -20.97
N HIS A 229 5.41 -31.53 -19.97
CA HIS A 229 5.26 -30.09 -20.13
C HIS A 229 6.35 -29.52 -21.02
N LEU A 230 7.62 -29.86 -20.77
CA LEU A 230 8.75 -29.31 -21.55
C LEU A 230 8.74 -29.77 -23.01
N LYS A 231 8.20 -30.96 -23.32
CA LYS A 231 8.00 -31.43 -24.71
C LYS A 231 6.96 -30.60 -25.47
N THR A 232 5.92 -30.13 -24.79
CA THR A 232 4.86 -29.29 -25.40
C THR A 232 5.23 -27.80 -25.42
N HIS A 233 6.27 -27.40 -24.68
CA HIS A 233 6.77 -26.03 -24.60
C HIS A 233 8.24 -25.94 -25.02
N PRO A 234 8.56 -26.14 -26.31
CA PRO A 234 9.93 -26.27 -26.78
C PRO A 234 10.77 -25.00 -26.61
N ASN A 235 10.19 -23.83 -26.36
CA ASN A 235 10.91 -22.59 -26.10
C ASN A 235 11.20 -22.32 -24.62
N GLN A 236 10.55 -23.04 -23.71
CA GLN A 236 10.77 -22.90 -22.27
C GLN A 236 12.14 -23.46 -21.89
N LEU A 237 12.98 -22.64 -21.28
CA LEU A 237 14.32 -23.04 -20.83
C LEU A 237 14.29 -23.51 -19.38
N THR A 238 13.40 -22.94 -18.58
CA THR A 238 13.30 -23.19 -17.14
C THR A 238 12.64 -24.55 -16.86
N GLN A 239 13.38 -25.42 -16.16
CA GLN A 239 12.91 -26.71 -15.68
C GLN A 239 12.35 -26.60 -14.26
N SER A 240 13.00 -25.82 -13.40
CA SER A 240 12.52 -25.51 -12.06
C SER A 240 12.86 -24.08 -11.67
N ILE A 241 11.99 -23.49 -10.86
CA ILE A 241 12.17 -22.16 -10.31
C ILE A 241 11.76 -22.13 -8.85
N ARG A 242 12.51 -21.38 -8.03
CA ARG A 242 12.28 -21.16 -6.60
C ARG A 242 12.40 -19.68 -6.27
N VAL A 243 11.53 -19.19 -5.38
CA VAL A 243 11.59 -17.89 -4.73
C VAL A 243 11.55 -18.14 -3.23
N PHE A 244 12.55 -17.69 -2.49
CA PHE A 244 12.66 -18.03 -1.07
C PHE A 244 13.34 -16.98 -0.22
N ARG A 245 13.10 -17.10 1.08
CA ARG A 245 13.88 -16.50 2.18
C ARG A 245 14.35 -17.62 3.07
N GLY A 246 15.66 -17.79 3.16
CA GLY A 246 16.33 -18.69 4.09
C GLY A 246 17.09 -17.93 5.17
N PRO A 247 17.99 -18.62 5.92
CA PRO A 247 18.75 -18.00 7.01
C PRO A 247 19.60 -16.80 6.58
N VAL A 248 20.12 -16.78 5.35
CA VAL A 248 20.96 -15.69 4.83
C VAL A 248 20.15 -14.41 4.65
N GLU A 249 19.01 -14.49 3.96
CA GLU A 249 18.15 -13.33 3.71
C GLU A 249 17.52 -12.80 5.00
N LEU A 250 17.16 -13.71 5.92
CA LEU A 250 16.66 -13.33 7.25
C LEU A 250 17.73 -12.59 8.07
N ALA A 251 18.98 -13.05 8.03
CA ALA A 251 20.09 -12.37 8.70
C ALA A 251 20.39 -11.00 8.08
N SER A 252 20.34 -10.88 6.74
CA SER A 252 20.51 -9.60 6.03
C SER A 252 19.45 -8.58 6.45
N PHE A 253 18.17 -8.99 6.48
CA PHE A 253 17.10 -8.11 6.94
C PHE A 253 17.25 -7.76 8.43
N ALA A 254 17.63 -8.71 9.28
CA ALA A 254 17.86 -8.43 10.71
C ALA A 254 19.01 -7.44 10.96
N ALA A 255 19.98 -7.35 10.04
CA ALA A 255 21.13 -6.46 10.17
C ALA A 255 20.85 -5.00 9.74
N GLY A 256 19.87 -4.76 8.86
CA GLY A 256 19.65 -3.42 8.30
C GLY A 256 18.25 -3.10 7.80
N GLY A 257 17.28 -3.99 7.96
CA GLY A 257 15.87 -3.75 7.65
C GLY A 257 15.09 -3.16 8.83
N ASP A 258 13.89 -2.67 8.55
CA ASP A 258 12.94 -2.17 9.55
C ASP A 258 11.60 -2.91 9.42
N ALA A 259 11.18 -3.58 10.50
CA ALA A 259 9.92 -4.30 10.54
C ALA A 259 8.70 -3.36 10.44
N ALA A 260 8.84 -2.09 10.84
CA ALA A 260 7.77 -1.09 10.71
C ALA A 260 7.48 -0.74 9.24
N THR A 261 8.50 -0.83 8.38
CA THR A 261 8.40 -0.55 6.94
C THR A 261 8.27 -1.83 6.11
N TRP A 262 7.97 -2.99 6.70
CA TRP A 262 7.80 -4.23 5.95
C TRP A 262 6.73 -4.09 4.85
N PRO A 263 7.00 -4.50 3.59
CA PRO A 263 8.10 -5.36 3.12
C PRO A 263 9.32 -4.63 2.55
N ASP A 264 9.52 -3.34 2.84
CA ASP A 264 10.65 -2.59 2.30
C ASP A 264 11.98 -3.11 2.83
N GLY A 265 12.91 -3.34 1.90
CA GLY A 265 14.19 -3.98 2.18
C GLY A 265 14.08 -5.50 2.33
N ALA A 266 12.95 -6.12 1.97
CA ALA A 266 12.82 -7.57 2.02
C ALA A 266 13.76 -8.24 1.02
N ASP A 267 14.87 -8.76 1.54
CA ASP A 267 15.80 -9.58 0.78
C ASP A 267 15.18 -10.96 0.47
N ILE A 268 15.33 -11.41 -0.77
CA ILE A 268 14.87 -12.73 -1.28
C ILE A 268 15.93 -13.32 -2.21
N ALA A 269 15.87 -14.64 -2.40
CA ALA A 269 16.62 -15.36 -3.42
C ALA A 269 15.69 -16.00 -4.45
N VAL A 270 16.12 -15.98 -5.71
CA VAL A 270 15.45 -16.66 -6.82
C VAL A 270 16.44 -17.64 -7.45
N SER A 271 16.11 -18.92 -7.43
CA SER A 271 16.91 -19.97 -8.07
C SER A 271 16.19 -20.51 -9.29
N VAL A 272 16.90 -20.61 -10.41
CA VAL A 272 16.40 -21.13 -11.68
C VAL A 272 17.32 -22.24 -12.16
N THR A 273 16.75 -23.42 -12.41
CA THR A 273 17.46 -24.52 -13.07
C THR A 273 16.94 -24.62 -14.50
N THR A 274 17.87 -24.56 -15.47
CA THR A 274 17.51 -24.69 -16.87
C THR A 274 17.70 -26.12 -17.37
N ARG A 275 16.88 -26.53 -18.33
CA ARG A 275 17.02 -27.82 -19.01
C ARG A 275 18.32 -27.95 -19.81
N GLN A 276 19.00 -26.82 -20.08
CA GLN A 276 20.28 -26.78 -20.79
C GLN A 276 21.42 -26.81 -19.76
N LYS A 277 22.06 -27.96 -19.60
CA LYS A 277 23.20 -28.23 -18.70
C LYS A 277 22.85 -28.40 -17.21
N GLY A 278 21.59 -28.29 -16.80
CA GLY A 278 21.13 -28.57 -15.42
C GLY A 278 21.76 -27.67 -14.35
N LYS A 279 22.45 -26.59 -14.74
CA LYS A 279 23.08 -25.67 -13.80
C LYS A 279 22.00 -24.78 -13.21
N THR A 280 21.94 -24.74 -11.89
CA THR A 280 21.11 -23.79 -11.14
C THR A 280 21.84 -22.46 -11.05
N VAL A 281 21.12 -21.38 -11.36
CA VAL A 281 21.55 -20.00 -11.11
C VAL A 281 20.70 -19.46 -9.98
N THR A 282 21.35 -18.89 -8.97
CA THR A 282 20.68 -18.21 -7.86
C THR A 282 21.03 -16.73 -7.90
N GLN A 283 20.01 -15.88 -7.86
CA GLN A 283 20.14 -14.43 -7.81
C GLN A 283 19.40 -13.89 -6.60
N THR A 284 19.98 -12.91 -5.91
CA THR A 284 19.35 -12.23 -4.79
C THR A 284 18.78 -10.89 -5.21
N TYR A 285 17.69 -10.50 -4.56
CA TYR A 285 16.94 -9.28 -4.82
C TYR A 285 16.53 -8.62 -3.51
N SER A 286 16.45 -7.28 -3.51
CA SER A 286 15.88 -6.49 -2.42
C SER A 286 14.53 -5.95 -2.88
N CYS A 287 13.48 -6.24 -2.14
CA CYS A 287 12.11 -5.88 -2.48
C CYS A 287 11.61 -4.66 -1.72
N GLN A 288 10.61 -4.00 -2.30
CA GLN A 288 9.78 -2.97 -1.68
C GLN A 288 8.31 -3.19 -2.06
N GLY A 289 7.42 -2.78 -1.17
CA GLY A 289 5.98 -2.84 -1.40
C GLY A 289 5.52 -1.72 -2.32
N GLU A 290 4.77 -2.04 -3.37
CA GLU A 290 4.24 -1.04 -4.31
C GLU A 290 2.86 -1.48 -4.82
N ALA A 291 1.82 -0.74 -4.47
CA ALA A 291 0.45 -1.03 -4.90
C ALA A 291 0.08 -2.52 -4.77
N ASP A 292 -0.13 -3.26 -5.86
CA ASP A 292 -0.56 -4.66 -5.82
C ASP A 292 0.59 -5.70 -5.84
N GLN A 293 1.85 -5.26 -5.75
CA GLN A 293 3.03 -6.08 -6.01
C GLN A 293 4.23 -5.72 -5.12
N TRP A 294 5.22 -6.61 -5.03
CA TRP A 294 6.55 -6.25 -4.57
C TRP A 294 7.41 -5.98 -5.79
N ARG A 295 8.04 -4.80 -5.84
CA ARG A 295 9.08 -4.50 -6.82
C ARG A 295 10.42 -4.87 -6.21
N CYS A 296 11.17 -5.75 -6.86
CA CYS A 296 12.43 -6.25 -6.34
C CYS A 296 13.57 -5.99 -7.32
N SER A 297 14.57 -5.23 -6.89
CA SER A 297 15.76 -4.93 -7.67
C SER A 297 16.86 -5.93 -7.33
N ALA A 298 17.59 -6.41 -8.33
CA ALA A 298 18.69 -7.34 -8.11
C ALA A 298 19.76 -6.67 -7.23
N SER A 299 20.27 -7.45 -6.28
CA SER A 299 21.13 -6.96 -5.22
C SER A 299 22.44 -7.73 -5.23
N SER A 300 23.55 -7.03 -5.04
CA SER A 300 24.85 -7.66 -4.79
C SER A 300 25.12 -7.93 -3.31
N LYS A 301 24.23 -7.48 -2.39
CA LYS A 301 24.42 -7.56 -0.93
C LYS A 301 24.77 -8.96 -0.42
N MET A 302 24.22 -9.98 -1.05
CA MET A 302 24.36 -11.39 -0.65
C MET A 302 24.82 -12.27 -1.81
N SER A 303 25.42 -11.68 -2.85
CA SER A 303 25.92 -12.43 -4.00
C SER A 303 27.38 -12.10 -4.24
N ASP A 304 28.12 -13.04 -4.83
CA ASP A 304 29.52 -12.83 -5.22
C ASP A 304 29.68 -11.96 -6.49
N PHE A 305 28.59 -11.36 -7.00
CA PHE A 305 28.58 -10.56 -8.22
C PHE A 305 29.20 -9.17 -8.00
N SER A 306 30.23 -8.85 -8.79
CA SER A 306 30.93 -7.56 -8.74
C SER A 306 30.47 -6.55 -9.80
N CYS A 307 29.38 -6.83 -10.53
CA CYS A 307 28.89 -5.98 -11.62
C CYS A 307 27.60 -5.24 -11.23
N ASP A 308 27.30 -4.13 -11.91
CA ASP A 308 26.06 -3.36 -11.69
C ASP A 308 24.85 -4.08 -12.31
N ILE A 309 24.00 -4.60 -11.43
CA ILE A 309 22.76 -5.29 -11.78
C ILE A 309 21.51 -4.56 -11.24
N SER A 310 21.68 -3.35 -10.70
CA SER A 310 20.63 -2.62 -9.98
C SER A 310 19.37 -2.35 -10.81
N GLN A 311 19.53 -2.25 -12.14
CA GLN A 311 18.43 -2.06 -13.10
C GLN A 311 17.68 -3.34 -13.47
N LYS A 312 18.06 -4.50 -12.92
CA LYS A 312 17.42 -5.78 -13.19
C LYS A 312 16.35 -6.04 -12.14
N GLU A 313 15.09 -5.86 -12.52
CA GLU A 313 13.96 -5.99 -11.61
C GLU A 313 13.20 -7.30 -11.82
N ILE A 314 12.50 -7.73 -10.77
CA ILE A 314 11.42 -8.70 -10.83
C ILE A 314 10.25 -8.18 -9.99
N PHE A 315 9.06 -8.70 -10.27
CA PHE A 315 7.84 -8.35 -9.57
C PHE A 315 7.23 -9.59 -8.96
N LEU A 316 6.92 -9.53 -7.66
CA LEU A 316 6.14 -10.56 -6.98
C LEU A 316 4.72 -10.07 -6.77
N LYS A 317 3.74 -10.84 -7.24
CA LYS A 317 2.32 -10.57 -7.00
C LYS A 317 1.70 -11.72 -6.23
N ARG A 318 0.73 -11.42 -5.38
CA ARG A 318 -0.13 -12.46 -4.80
C ARG A 318 -0.89 -13.17 -5.93
N GLY A 319 -0.89 -14.49 -5.89
CA GLY A 319 -1.74 -15.31 -6.74
C GLY A 319 -2.88 -15.91 -5.93
N PRO A 320 -3.91 -16.46 -6.61
CA PRO A 320 -5.05 -17.05 -5.93
C PRO A 320 -4.67 -18.25 -5.07
N ASN A 321 -5.47 -18.56 -4.05
CA ASN A 321 -5.32 -19.75 -3.20
C ASN A 321 -3.92 -19.88 -2.58
N GLY A 322 -3.34 -18.78 -2.11
CA GLY A 322 -2.03 -18.81 -1.47
C GLY A 322 -0.85 -18.98 -2.44
N THR A 323 -1.04 -18.86 -3.75
CA THR A 323 0.06 -18.86 -4.73
C THR A 323 0.76 -17.50 -4.80
N MET A 324 1.87 -17.45 -5.53
CA MET A 324 2.62 -16.23 -5.86
C MET A 324 2.89 -16.22 -7.36
N MET A 325 2.87 -15.04 -7.97
CA MET A 325 3.33 -14.84 -9.33
C MET A 325 4.66 -14.10 -9.31
N LEU A 326 5.67 -14.66 -9.99
CA LEU A 326 6.93 -13.99 -10.26
C LEU A 326 6.92 -13.55 -11.73
N ALA A 327 7.22 -12.28 -11.98
CA ALA A 327 7.27 -11.75 -13.33
C ALA A 327 8.45 -10.82 -13.55
N ASN A 328 8.98 -10.81 -14.77
CA ASN A 328 9.62 -9.64 -15.34
C ASN A 328 9.01 -9.48 -16.74
N PRO A 329 8.13 -8.49 -16.96
CA PRO A 329 7.46 -8.34 -18.26
C PRO A 329 8.37 -7.67 -19.30
N ASN A 330 9.26 -6.79 -18.84
CA ASN A 330 10.16 -6.00 -19.69
C ASN A 330 11.38 -6.81 -20.15
N SER A 331 11.77 -7.84 -19.39
CA SER A 331 12.85 -8.80 -19.67
C SER A 331 12.46 -10.16 -19.10
N ALA A 332 12.88 -11.31 -19.64
CA ALA A 332 12.58 -12.56 -18.95
C ALA A 332 13.31 -12.64 -17.59
N VAL A 333 12.83 -13.51 -16.69
CA VAL A 333 13.55 -13.81 -15.44
C VAL A 333 14.95 -14.34 -15.76
N ALA A 334 15.92 -14.03 -14.89
CA ALA A 334 17.30 -14.44 -15.07
C ALA A 334 17.43 -15.97 -15.11
N VAL A 335 17.69 -16.53 -16.29
CA VAL A 335 18.00 -17.95 -16.51
C VAL A 335 19.51 -18.22 -16.62
N VAL A 336 20.31 -17.15 -16.58
CA VAL A 336 21.77 -17.13 -16.58
C VAL A 336 22.25 -16.14 -15.52
N ASP A 337 23.51 -16.26 -15.14
CA ASP A 337 24.21 -15.30 -14.30
C ASP A 337 24.12 -13.88 -14.89
N LEU A 338 23.61 -12.93 -14.09
CA LEU A 338 23.37 -11.54 -14.51
C LEU A 338 24.65 -10.75 -14.81
N CYS A 339 25.82 -11.20 -14.32
CA CYS A 339 27.12 -10.63 -14.64
C CYS A 339 27.83 -11.32 -15.80
N SER A 340 27.23 -12.37 -16.38
CA SER A 340 27.82 -13.04 -17.52
C SER A 340 27.60 -12.25 -18.81
N LYS A 341 28.55 -12.36 -19.75
CA LYS A 341 28.39 -11.80 -21.12
C LYS A 341 27.15 -12.31 -21.86
N ALA A 342 26.55 -13.41 -21.40
CA ALA A 342 25.31 -13.95 -21.95
C ALA A 342 24.05 -13.16 -21.49
N ALA A 343 24.16 -12.34 -20.44
CA ALA A 343 23.10 -11.51 -19.89
C ALA A 343 22.94 -10.13 -20.57
N ASP A 344 23.88 -9.75 -21.44
CA ASP A 344 23.85 -8.47 -22.19
C ASP A 344 22.76 -8.44 -23.28
N GLY A 345 22.11 -9.57 -23.58
CA GLY A 345 21.02 -9.67 -24.55
C GLY A 345 19.64 -9.75 -23.89
N LYS A 346 18.59 -9.28 -24.59
CA LYS A 346 17.20 -9.66 -24.25
C LYS A 346 17.12 -11.18 -24.29
N THR A 347 16.75 -11.81 -23.18
CA THR A 347 16.55 -13.26 -23.19
C THR A 347 15.46 -13.57 -24.23
N LYS A 348 15.71 -14.57 -25.08
CA LYS A 348 14.74 -15.09 -26.04
C LYS A 348 13.74 -16.06 -25.39
N SER A 349 13.77 -16.17 -24.07
CA SER A 349 12.94 -17.13 -23.36
C SER A 349 11.53 -16.56 -23.16
N ASP A 350 10.52 -17.41 -23.40
CA ASP A 350 9.11 -17.12 -23.09
C ASP A 350 8.84 -17.13 -21.56
N ASP A 351 9.87 -17.46 -20.79
CA ASP A 351 10.00 -17.55 -19.33
C ASP A 351 9.90 -16.19 -18.60
N LYS A 352 8.84 -15.43 -18.87
CA LYS A 352 8.62 -14.09 -18.33
C LYS A 352 7.78 -14.06 -17.07
N VAL A 353 6.90 -15.06 -16.91
CA VAL A 353 5.91 -15.10 -15.83
C VAL A 353 5.78 -16.52 -15.31
N TYR A 354 5.84 -16.67 -13.99
CA TYR A 354 5.72 -17.94 -13.30
C TYR A 354 4.63 -17.87 -12.25
N ARG A 355 3.74 -18.85 -12.25
CA ARG A 355 2.86 -19.11 -11.11
C ARG A 355 3.56 -20.13 -10.20
N LEU A 356 3.80 -19.74 -8.97
CA LEU A 356 4.55 -20.48 -7.97
C LEU A 356 3.61 -20.95 -6.85
N GLN A 357 3.83 -22.18 -6.40
CA GLN A 357 3.10 -22.79 -5.30
C GLN A 357 3.93 -22.73 -4.02
N PRO A 358 3.28 -22.61 -2.85
CA PRO A 358 3.99 -22.76 -1.58
C PRO A 358 4.62 -24.17 -1.52
N MET A 359 5.85 -24.23 -1.04
CA MET A 359 6.64 -25.44 -0.93
C MET A 359 7.27 -25.54 0.47
N PRO A 360 7.61 -26.74 0.95
CA PRO A 360 8.38 -26.87 2.19
C PRO A 360 9.76 -26.20 2.03
N GLN A 361 10.30 -25.65 3.11
CA GLN A 361 11.61 -24.99 3.10
C GLN A 361 12.73 -25.86 2.51
N SER A 362 12.66 -27.18 2.73
CA SER A 362 13.61 -28.15 2.18
C SER A 362 13.64 -28.21 0.65
N ALA A 363 12.63 -27.68 -0.04
CA ALA A 363 12.60 -27.62 -1.51
C ALA A 363 13.28 -26.36 -2.08
N CYS A 364 13.57 -25.37 -1.23
CA CYS A 364 14.33 -24.15 -1.57
C CYS A 364 15.69 -24.08 -0.86
N ALA A 365 15.93 -24.92 0.15
CA ALA A 365 17.23 -25.05 0.78
C ALA A 365 18.27 -25.45 -0.28
N PRO A 366 19.30 -24.62 -0.53
CA PRO A 366 20.38 -24.96 -1.46
C PRO A 366 21.19 -26.18 -1.02
#